data_AF-A0A401WYJ2-F1
#
_entry.id   AF-A0A401WYJ2-F1
#
_cell.length_a   1.000
_cell.length_b   1.000
_cell.length_c   1.000
_cell.angle_alpha   90.00
_cell.angle_beta   90.00
_cell.angle_gamma   90.00
#
_symmetry.space_group_name_H-M   'P 1'
#
loop_
_entity.id
_entity.type
_entity.pdbx_description
1 polymer ?
#
loop_
_entity_poly.entity_id
_entity_poly.type
_entity_poly.pdbx_seq_one_letter_code
_entity_poly.pdbx_strand_id
1 'polypeptide(L)'
;MSREDAAHFDWSDFVRYLDQVELYARNYEFDDETAKEAGVVWEEDLFGQGGEDNRYCTQYAAMFKAQQIWAEKTRPEGTIYLQSNEYGEGIAPDGYRKVGSWEMERDGDIPAIWVNPRTLQIQKGRLRELGEQSTRRTESDALSLPSAQNSEKPKERADISGTGLKIIGEVRTQALREALAAARESADPWDMIGAFLLALSADNVNIHGDNTYDPYGAASERDRAVASVFPEGVLVRDPAVLRNAALEVLCSFMNCEVSMHSGSGLPAQILGVLFNADAHMPTMAFEDFLKTYSKPGITKAVQAEGLEEKPKGKAMREALMAHVGEKRWVPEPATFAAGIPAWKAKIKKQAARAAARAQLDAQTEEDDEIDDQSSDMELCDEQDVAEADEKTLTPEEDVSADDTSSVSETTSSHTELPDDPRIPAQLAELARKMPEHLEIIMV
;
A
#
# COMPACT_ATOMS: atom_id res chain seq x y z
N MET A 1 2.08 30.31 5.03
CA MET A 1 2.12 29.79 3.65
C MET A 1 0.71 29.81 3.09
N SER A 2 0.52 30.20 1.84
CA SER A 2 -0.77 30.02 1.16
C SER A 2 -0.97 28.53 0.82
N ARG A 3 -2.20 28.14 0.50
CA ARG A 3 -2.54 26.74 0.15
C ARG A 3 -1.86 26.28 -1.16
N GLU A 4 -1.53 27.21 -2.04
CA GLU A 4 -0.81 26.96 -3.29
C GLU A 4 0.71 26.81 -3.05
N ASP A 5 1.28 27.58 -2.11
CA ASP A 5 2.68 27.45 -1.71
C ASP A 5 2.96 26.09 -1.03
N ALA A 6 2.00 25.60 -0.23
CA ALA A 6 2.12 24.31 0.44
C ALA A 6 2.13 23.11 -0.51
N ALA A 7 1.58 23.25 -1.72
CA ALA A 7 1.55 22.20 -2.74
C ALA A 7 2.88 22.05 -3.49
N HIS A 8 3.74 23.08 -3.48
CA HIS A 8 5.05 23.09 -4.16
C HIS A 8 6.21 23.08 -3.16
N PHE A 9 5.91 22.98 -1.87
CA PHE A 9 6.90 22.96 -0.81
C PHE A 9 7.48 21.55 -0.69
N ASP A 10 8.81 21.43 -0.76
CA ASP A 10 9.50 20.17 -0.58
C ASP A 10 9.53 19.81 0.91
N TRP A 11 8.46 19.15 1.36
CA TRP A 11 8.31 18.66 2.73
C TRP A 11 9.44 17.70 3.13
N SER A 12 10.01 16.96 2.17
CA SER A 12 11.07 16.00 2.46
C SER A 12 12.37 16.71 2.84
N ASP A 13 12.71 17.77 2.12
CA ASP A 13 13.89 18.59 2.42
C ASP A 13 13.72 19.36 3.74
N PHE A 14 12.53 19.89 4.00
CA PHE A 14 12.22 20.58 5.27
C PHE A 14 12.32 19.64 6.49
N VAL A 15 11.74 18.45 6.42
CA VAL A 15 11.82 17.46 7.50
C VAL A 15 13.27 17.05 7.75
N ARG A 16 14.06 16.84 6.69
CA ARG A 16 15.49 16.51 6.81
C ARG A 16 16.31 17.60 7.48
N TYR A 17 15.97 18.86 7.20
CA TYR A 17 16.60 19.99 7.89
C TYR A 17 16.30 20.00 9.38
N LEU A 18 15.10 19.57 9.80
CA LEU A 18 14.71 19.46 11.20
C LEU A 18 15.34 18.24 11.90
N ASP A 19 15.48 17.11 11.19
CA ASP A 19 15.95 15.84 11.76
C ASP A 19 17.45 15.86 12.08
N GLN A 20 18.23 16.77 11.45
CA GLN A 20 19.65 17.02 11.71
C GLN A 20 20.50 15.74 11.85
N VAL A 21 20.22 14.74 11.01
CA VAL A 21 20.89 13.44 11.06
C VAL A 21 22.40 13.60 10.90
N GLU A 22 23.17 12.98 11.80
CA GLU A 22 24.63 12.95 11.74
C GLU A 22 25.10 12.01 10.63
N LEU A 23 25.68 12.58 9.56
CA LEU A 23 26.20 11.82 8.42
C LEU A 23 27.71 11.63 8.58
N TYR A 24 28.11 10.45 9.05
CA TYR A 24 29.51 10.10 9.30
C TYR A 24 30.30 9.85 8.01
N ALA A 25 31.53 10.36 7.93
CA ALA A 25 32.42 10.23 6.77
C ALA A 25 32.65 8.77 6.35
N ARG A 26 32.76 7.86 7.33
CA ARG A 26 32.99 6.41 7.11
C ARG A 26 31.92 5.70 6.27
N ASN A 27 30.73 6.28 6.15
CA ASN A 27 29.61 5.66 5.45
C ASN A 27 29.58 6.00 3.94
N TYR A 28 30.52 6.84 3.47
CA TYR A 28 30.54 7.38 2.11
C TYR A 28 31.89 7.16 1.45
N GLU A 29 31.90 7.16 0.12
CA GLU A 29 33.07 6.70 -0.66
C GLU A 29 33.96 7.85 -1.17
N PHE A 30 33.59 9.11 -0.96
CA PHE A 30 34.30 10.26 -1.53
C PHE A 30 35.51 10.73 -0.71
N ASP A 31 36.50 11.32 -1.38
CA ASP A 31 37.73 11.81 -0.77
C ASP A 31 37.62 13.23 -0.20
N ASP A 32 38.57 13.61 0.66
CA ASP A 32 38.62 14.93 1.31
C ASP A 32 38.70 16.10 0.29
N GLU A 33 39.23 15.86 -0.91
CA GLU A 33 39.24 16.87 -1.99
C GLU A 33 37.83 17.10 -2.55
N THR A 34 37.09 16.03 -2.84
CA THR A 34 35.69 16.12 -3.29
C THR A 34 34.78 16.66 -2.20
N ALA A 35 35.05 16.33 -0.94
CA ALA A 35 34.33 16.89 0.21
C ALA A 35 34.41 18.43 0.24
N LYS A 36 35.61 18.99 0.05
CA LYS A 36 35.85 20.43 0.01
C LYS A 36 35.20 21.09 -1.21
N GLU A 37 35.27 20.45 -2.38
CA GLU A 37 34.63 20.94 -3.61
C GLU A 37 33.11 21.00 -3.49
N ALA A 38 32.51 20.04 -2.79
CA ALA A 38 31.08 20.00 -2.53
C ALA A 38 30.63 20.94 -1.40
N GLY A 39 31.57 21.46 -0.60
CA GLY A 39 31.29 22.35 0.54
C GLY A 39 30.95 21.62 1.84
N VAL A 40 31.35 20.36 1.99
CA VAL A 40 31.12 19.58 3.21
C VAL A 40 31.95 20.17 4.35
N VAL A 41 31.28 20.54 5.45
CA VAL A 41 31.92 20.98 6.69
C VAL A 41 31.87 19.84 7.69
N TRP A 42 33.04 19.31 8.03
CA TRP A 42 33.18 18.22 9.01
C TRP A 42 33.20 18.77 10.44
N GLU A 43 32.45 18.12 11.31
CA GLU A 43 32.51 18.24 12.77
C GLU A 43 33.05 16.91 13.34
N GLU A 44 33.69 16.95 14.51
CA GLU A 44 34.25 15.74 15.15
C GLU A 44 33.35 15.29 16.29
N ASP A 45 32.89 14.04 16.24
CA ASP A 45 32.25 13.39 17.38
C ASP A 45 33.33 12.85 18.34
N LEU A 46 33.51 13.55 19.45
CA LEU A 46 34.46 13.20 20.52
C LEU A 46 34.03 11.97 21.34
N PHE A 47 32.80 11.48 21.16
CA PHE A 47 32.25 10.31 21.84
C PHE A 47 32.10 9.10 20.92
N GLY A 48 32.50 9.22 19.65
CA GLY A 48 32.48 8.14 18.68
C GLY A 48 33.41 6.99 19.05
N GLN A 49 33.21 5.83 18.41
CA GLN A 49 33.98 4.62 18.71
C GLN A 49 35.47 4.83 18.42
N GLY A 50 36.32 4.36 19.33
CA GLY A 50 37.77 4.53 19.21
C GLY A 50 38.33 3.72 18.04
N GLY A 51 39.11 4.37 17.17
CA GLY A 51 39.77 3.74 16.01
C GLY A 51 39.03 3.90 14.68
N GLU A 52 37.86 4.54 14.68
CA GLU A 52 37.10 4.86 13.46
C GLU A 52 37.15 6.36 13.13
N ASP A 53 36.80 6.72 11.88
CA ASP A 53 36.65 8.12 11.49
C ASP A 53 35.30 8.65 12.02
N ASN A 54 35.39 9.45 13.08
CA ASN A 54 34.25 10.05 13.78
C ASN A 54 33.90 11.45 13.27
N ARG A 55 34.42 11.85 12.11
CA ARG A 55 33.98 13.07 11.44
C ARG A 55 32.57 12.90 10.90
N TYR A 56 31.67 13.80 11.25
CA TYR A 56 30.29 13.82 10.75
C TYR A 56 29.92 15.19 10.17
N CYS A 57 28.84 15.22 9.41
CA CYS A 57 28.26 16.44 8.86
C CYS A 57 26.73 16.33 8.88
N THR A 58 26.03 17.43 9.10
CA THR A 58 24.55 17.49 9.08
C THR A 58 24.01 18.05 7.75
N GLN A 59 24.90 18.54 6.88
CA GLN A 59 24.53 19.15 5.60
C GLN A 59 24.28 18.09 4.52
N TYR A 60 23.04 17.60 4.46
CA TYR A 60 22.59 16.58 3.51
C TYR A 60 22.88 16.93 2.04
N ALA A 61 22.60 18.18 1.63
CA ALA A 61 22.79 18.62 0.25
C ALA A 61 24.26 18.62 -0.19
N ALA A 62 25.17 19.01 0.71
CA ALA A 62 26.61 19.00 0.45
C ALA A 62 27.13 17.56 0.32
N MET A 63 26.65 16.66 1.19
CA MET A 63 26.99 15.23 1.17
C MET A 63 26.50 14.53 -0.11
N PHE A 64 25.26 14.81 -0.53
CA PHE A 64 24.73 14.29 -1.79
C PHE A 64 25.56 14.75 -2.98
N LYS A 65 25.89 16.04 -3.05
CA LYS A 65 26.71 16.61 -4.12
C LYS A 65 28.11 16.00 -4.14
N ALA A 66 28.74 15.78 -2.99
CA ALA A 66 30.04 15.12 -2.89
C ALA A 66 30.00 13.71 -3.49
N GLN A 67 28.97 12.93 -3.17
CA GLN A 67 28.77 11.59 -3.74
C GLN A 67 28.49 11.62 -5.25
N GLN A 68 27.79 12.64 -5.76
CA GLN A 68 27.60 12.80 -7.20
C GLN A 68 28.93 13.07 -7.92
N ILE A 69 29.72 14.03 -7.41
CA ILE A 69 31.03 14.37 -7.98
C ILE A 69 31.97 13.16 -7.93
N TRP A 70 31.98 12.44 -6.82
CA TRP A 70 32.79 11.23 -6.67
C TRP A 70 32.34 10.11 -7.61
N ALA A 71 31.04 9.85 -7.72
CA ALA A 71 30.50 8.85 -8.64
C ALA A 71 30.81 9.19 -10.11
N GLU A 72 30.87 10.46 -10.48
CA GLU A 72 31.27 10.90 -11.82
C GLU A 72 32.78 10.75 -12.05
N LYS A 73 33.63 11.08 -11.07
CA LYS A 73 35.10 10.98 -11.16
C LYS A 73 35.61 9.54 -11.14
N THR A 74 35.03 8.68 -10.31
CA THR A 74 35.51 7.30 -10.03
C THR A 74 34.74 6.26 -10.84
N ARG A 75 34.03 6.68 -11.89
CA ARG A 75 33.23 5.80 -12.74
C ARG A 75 34.11 4.81 -13.52
N PRO A 76 33.85 3.48 -13.43
CA PRO A 76 34.52 2.50 -14.27
C PRO A 76 34.21 2.73 -15.76
N GLU A 77 35.20 2.56 -16.64
CA GLU A 77 35.06 2.72 -18.09
C GLU A 77 33.89 1.86 -18.63
N GLY A 78 32.97 2.46 -19.41
CA GLY A 78 31.76 1.79 -19.92
C GLY A 78 30.55 1.80 -18.98
N THR A 79 30.75 2.20 -17.71
CA THR A 79 29.82 2.94 -16.87
C THR A 79 28.72 3.76 -17.56
N ILE A 80 27.45 3.89 -17.12
CA ILE A 80 26.54 5.05 -17.38
C ILE A 80 26.11 5.69 -16.04
N TYR A 81 26.14 7.01 -15.92
CA TYR A 81 25.61 7.71 -14.74
C TYR A 81 24.14 8.06 -14.98
N LEU A 82 23.27 7.64 -14.08
CA LEU A 82 21.82 7.87 -14.15
C LEU A 82 21.37 8.87 -13.09
N GLN A 83 20.35 9.64 -13.43
CA GLN A 83 19.60 10.41 -12.42
C GLN A 83 18.66 9.48 -11.66
N SER A 84 18.51 9.72 -10.36
CA SER A 84 17.62 8.97 -9.48
C SER A 84 16.26 9.67 -9.34
N ASN A 85 15.19 8.88 -9.21
CA ASN A 85 13.87 9.37 -8.85
C ASN A 85 13.75 9.60 -7.32
N GLU A 86 12.59 10.12 -6.88
CA GLU A 86 12.29 10.40 -5.47
C GLU A 86 12.35 9.16 -4.54
N TYR A 87 12.24 7.95 -5.12
CA TYR A 87 12.30 6.68 -4.41
C TYR A 87 13.72 6.09 -4.34
N GLY A 88 14.70 6.73 -4.99
CA GLY A 88 16.08 6.27 -5.00
C GLY A 88 16.46 5.35 -6.15
N GLU A 89 15.58 5.17 -7.12
CA GLU A 89 15.82 4.33 -8.29
C GLU A 89 16.42 5.15 -9.44
N GLY A 90 17.48 4.64 -10.07
CA GLY A 90 18.03 5.22 -11.30
C GLY A 90 17.03 5.15 -12.46
N ILE A 91 16.73 6.30 -13.05
CA ILE A 91 15.85 6.47 -14.20
C ILE A 91 16.61 6.01 -15.45
N ALA A 92 16.10 4.97 -16.11
CA ALA A 92 16.69 4.47 -17.35
C ALA A 92 16.46 5.49 -18.49
N PRO A 93 17.46 5.73 -19.36
CA PRO A 93 17.28 6.54 -20.57
C PRO A 93 16.29 5.88 -21.55
N ASP A 94 15.70 6.68 -22.43
CA ASP A 94 14.76 6.17 -23.43
C ASP A 94 15.41 5.10 -24.34
N GLY A 95 14.67 4.03 -24.62
CA GLY A 95 15.18 2.84 -25.32
C GLY A 95 15.93 1.81 -24.45
N TYR A 96 16.15 2.09 -23.15
CA TYR A 96 16.80 1.18 -22.21
C TYR A 96 15.88 0.81 -21.05
N ARG A 97 16.01 -0.42 -20.53
CA ARG A 97 15.37 -0.86 -19.28
C ARG A 97 16.44 -1.27 -18.29
N LYS A 98 16.20 -0.97 -17.01
CA LYS A 98 17.00 -1.50 -15.91
C LYS A 98 16.79 -3.01 -15.74
N VAL A 99 17.89 -3.75 -15.65
CA VAL A 99 17.88 -5.18 -15.34
C VAL A 99 17.56 -5.34 -13.86
N GLY A 100 16.53 -6.15 -13.54
CA GLY A 100 16.16 -6.45 -12.15
C GLY A 100 17.23 -7.29 -11.45
N SER A 101 17.33 -7.21 -10.13
CA SER A 101 18.32 -7.97 -9.34
C SER A 101 18.15 -9.50 -9.44
N TRP A 102 16.94 -9.96 -9.82
CA TRP A 102 16.61 -11.37 -10.03
C TRP A 102 16.84 -11.84 -11.48
N GLU A 103 17.17 -10.94 -12.40
CA GLU A 103 17.45 -11.31 -13.79
C GLU A 103 18.93 -11.66 -13.97
N MET A 104 19.20 -12.75 -14.66
CA MET A 104 20.58 -13.15 -14.99
C MET A 104 21.26 -12.10 -15.88
N GLU A 105 22.53 -11.84 -15.59
CA GLU A 105 23.39 -10.95 -16.37
C GLU A 105 23.59 -11.50 -17.79
N ARG A 106 23.55 -10.60 -18.78
CA ARG A 106 23.80 -10.93 -20.20
C ARG A 106 24.97 -10.12 -20.73
N ASP A 107 25.64 -10.68 -21.74
CA ASP A 107 26.82 -10.09 -22.41
C ASP A 107 26.56 -8.72 -23.09
N GLY A 108 25.29 -8.31 -23.21
CA GLY A 108 24.89 -7.00 -23.75
C GLY A 108 24.42 -5.99 -22.71
N ASP A 109 24.56 -6.27 -21.41
CA ASP A 109 24.08 -5.39 -20.35
C ASP A 109 25.09 -4.27 -20.02
N ILE A 110 24.65 -3.03 -20.09
CA ILE A 110 25.48 -1.85 -19.87
C ILE A 110 25.54 -1.53 -18.37
N PRO A 111 26.73 -1.38 -17.76
CA PRO A 111 26.88 -0.89 -16.39
C PRO A 111 26.18 0.45 -16.16
N ALA A 112 25.49 0.62 -15.03
CA ALA A 112 24.97 1.91 -14.60
C ALA A 112 25.24 2.19 -13.11
N ILE A 113 25.47 3.46 -12.77
CA ILE A 113 25.59 3.96 -11.40
C ILE A 113 24.69 5.17 -11.19
N TRP A 114 24.16 5.34 -9.99
CA TRP A 114 23.43 6.53 -9.56
C TRP A 114 23.57 6.72 -8.06
N VAL A 115 23.33 7.93 -7.56
CA VAL A 115 23.32 8.21 -6.12
C VAL A 115 21.88 8.21 -5.63
N ASN A 116 21.60 7.50 -4.55
CA ASN A 116 20.26 7.47 -3.96
C ASN A 116 20.00 8.75 -3.13
N PRO A 117 19.01 9.60 -3.48
CA PRO A 117 18.68 10.85 -2.78
C PRO A 117 18.09 10.67 -1.39
N ARG A 118 17.92 9.44 -0.87
CA ARG A 118 17.51 9.16 0.52
C ARG A 118 18.62 8.60 1.39
N THR A 119 19.45 7.73 0.85
CA THR A 119 20.53 7.09 1.63
C THR A 119 21.90 7.69 1.36
N LEU A 120 22.02 8.54 0.34
CA LEU A 120 23.28 9.11 -0.14
C LEU A 120 24.32 8.07 -0.58
N GLN A 121 23.90 6.82 -0.76
CA GLN A 121 24.78 5.74 -1.22
C GLN A 121 24.81 5.68 -2.74
N ILE A 122 25.98 5.31 -3.28
CA ILE A 122 26.16 5.03 -4.70
C ILE A 122 25.59 3.63 -4.96
N GLN A 123 24.54 3.56 -5.77
CA GLN A 123 23.94 2.31 -6.21
C GLN A 123 24.50 1.93 -7.58
N LYS A 124 24.68 0.62 -7.77
CA LYS A 124 25.15 0.00 -9.00
C LYS A 124 24.00 -0.81 -9.60
N GLY A 125 23.88 -0.79 -10.92
CA GLY A 125 22.90 -1.57 -11.66
C GLY A 125 23.35 -1.79 -13.10
N ARG A 126 22.45 -2.39 -13.89
CA ARG A 126 22.68 -2.65 -15.31
C ARG A 126 21.48 -2.17 -16.14
N LEU A 127 21.76 -1.73 -17.36
CA LEU A 127 20.77 -1.37 -18.36
C LEU A 127 20.83 -2.36 -19.50
N ARG A 128 19.67 -2.71 -20.06
CA ARG A 128 19.52 -3.56 -21.23
C ARG A 128 18.77 -2.79 -22.30
N GLU A 129 19.31 -2.82 -23.52
CA GLU A 129 18.65 -2.24 -24.69
C GLU A 129 17.31 -2.94 -24.94
N LEU A 130 16.23 -2.17 -25.02
CA LEU A 130 14.99 -2.68 -25.59
C LEU A 130 15.21 -2.83 -27.09
N GLY A 131 15.35 -4.05 -27.59
CA GLY A 131 15.17 -4.32 -29.02
C GLY A 131 13.78 -3.83 -29.47
N GLU A 132 13.62 -3.52 -30.77
CA GLU A 132 12.39 -2.97 -31.39
C GLU A 132 11.09 -3.76 -31.06
N GLN A 133 11.20 -4.96 -30.48
CA GLN A 133 10.07 -5.82 -30.08
C GLN A 133 9.62 -5.67 -28.61
N SER A 134 10.33 -4.90 -27.77
CA SER A 134 9.98 -4.76 -26.34
C SER A 134 9.13 -3.51 -26.00
N THR A 135 8.82 -2.66 -26.98
CA THR A 135 7.90 -1.52 -26.79
C THR A 135 6.45 -1.95 -26.49
N ARG A 136 6.15 -3.25 -26.45
CA ARG A 136 4.82 -3.80 -26.17
C ARG A 136 4.56 -4.19 -24.69
N ARG A 137 5.44 -3.84 -23.74
CA ARG A 137 5.24 -4.23 -22.32
C ARG A 137 5.39 -3.15 -21.25
N THR A 138 5.37 -1.88 -21.62
CA THR A 138 5.24 -0.76 -20.67
C THR A 138 4.20 0.23 -21.18
N GLU A 139 2.92 -0.17 -21.11
CA GLU A 139 1.79 0.76 -21.09
C GLU A 139 0.98 0.49 -19.81
N SER A 140 1.56 0.85 -18.68
CA SER A 140 0.79 1.14 -17.46
C SER A 140 1.62 1.96 -16.48
N ASP A 141 2.18 3.09 -16.92
CA ASP A 141 2.16 4.31 -16.09
C ASP A 141 2.47 5.56 -16.95
N ALA A 142 1.97 6.70 -16.50
CA ALA A 142 1.52 7.82 -17.33
C ALA A 142 2.56 8.70 -18.04
N LEU A 143 2.22 9.18 -19.25
CA LEU A 143 2.06 10.61 -19.62
C LEU A 143 1.87 10.72 -21.14
N SER A 144 0.67 11.12 -21.56
CA SER A 144 0.26 11.18 -22.97
C SER A 144 0.32 12.61 -23.52
N LEU A 145 1.07 12.80 -24.61
CA LEU A 145 0.82 13.83 -25.63
C LEU A 145 0.90 13.14 -27.01
N PRO A 146 0.04 13.49 -27.97
CA PRO A 146 -0.33 12.59 -29.05
C PRO A 146 0.62 12.71 -30.23
N SER A 147 1.16 11.59 -30.71
CA SER A 147 1.55 11.48 -32.11
C SER A 147 0.81 10.32 -32.76
N ALA A 148 0.27 10.62 -33.91
CA ALA A 148 -0.80 9.89 -34.56
C ALA A 148 -0.30 8.66 -35.33
N GLN A 149 -1.26 7.76 -35.52
CA GLN A 149 -1.32 6.71 -36.55
C GLN A 149 -0.74 5.34 -36.17
N ASN A 150 -1.53 4.59 -35.41
CA ASN A 150 -1.86 3.22 -35.79
C ASN A 150 -3.37 3.00 -35.56
N SER A 151 -4.10 2.79 -36.65
CA SER A 151 -5.55 2.58 -36.63
C SER A 151 -5.87 1.14 -36.22
N GLU A 152 -5.72 0.84 -34.93
CA GLU A 152 -6.53 -0.22 -34.31
C GLU A 152 -7.97 0.27 -34.24
N LYS A 153 -8.93 -0.64 -34.52
CA LYS A 153 -10.37 -0.34 -34.40
C LYS A 153 -10.62 0.28 -33.01
N PRO A 154 -11.35 1.41 -32.92
CA PRO A 154 -11.56 2.08 -31.64
C PRO A 154 -12.10 1.09 -30.61
N LYS A 155 -11.42 0.92 -29.47
CA LYS A 155 -11.98 0.21 -28.31
C LYS A 155 -13.39 0.75 -28.10
N GLU A 156 -14.39 -0.13 -28.18
CA GLU A 156 -15.76 0.25 -27.88
C GLU A 156 -15.76 0.91 -26.49
N ARG A 157 -16.27 2.14 -26.43
CA ARG A 157 -16.32 2.87 -25.15
C ARG A 157 -17.17 2.06 -24.19
N ALA A 158 -16.67 1.87 -22.97
CA ALA A 158 -17.43 1.19 -21.92
C ALA A 158 -18.84 1.79 -21.79
N ASP A 159 -19.82 0.93 -21.51
CA ASP A 159 -21.22 1.35 -21.42
C ASP A 159 -21.45 2.35 -20.27
N ILE A 160 -20.66 2.26 -19.20
CA ILE A 160 -20.67 3.13 -18.02
C ILE A 160 -19.26 3.67 -17.78
N SER A 161 -19.15 4.97 -17.48
CA SER A 161 -17.86 5.61 -17.16
C SER A 161 -17.31 5.19 -15.78
N GLY A 162 -16.04 5.47 -15.51
CA GLY A 162 -15.42 5.21 -14.21
C GLY A 162 -16.15 5.86 -13.03
N THR A 163 -16.68 7.08 -13.20
CA THR A 163 -17.52 7.74 -12.20
C THR A 163 -18.82 6.96 -11.93
N GLY A 164 -19.43 6.39 -12.97
CA GLY A 164 -20.62 5.55 -12.80
C GLY A 164 -20.32 4.25 -12.04
N LEU A 165 -19.14 3.67 -12.24
CA LEU A 165 -18.69 2.51 -11.46
C LEU A 165 -18.47 2.84 -9.98
N LYS A 166 -17.97 4.04 -9.65
CA LYS A 166 -17.87 4.52 -8.26
C LYS A 166 -19.24 4.63 -7.59
N ILE A 167 -20.20 5.25 -8.28
CA ILE A 167 -21.60 5.34 -7.79
C ILE A 167 -22.18 3.94 -7.56
N ILE A 168 -21.98 3.00 -8.50
CA ILE A 168 -22.41 1.61 -8.33
C ILE A 168 -21.76 0.98 -7.08
N GLY A 169 -20.47 1.21 -6.86
CA GLY A 169 -19.75 0.69 -5.71
C GLY A 169 -20.28 1.21 -4.38
N GLU A 170 -20.58 2.51 -4.29
CA GLU A 170 -21.17 3.14 -3.10
C GLU A 170 -22.59 2.60 -2.84
N VAL A 171 -23.44 2.56 -3.86
CA VAL A 171 -24.82 2.05 -3.75
C VAL A 171 -24.83 0.57 -3.33
N ARG A 172 -23.97 -0.26 -3.93
CA ARG A 172 -23.80 -1.66 -3.50
C ARG A 172 -23.31 -1.74 -2.06
N THR A 173 -22.37 -0.90 -1.64
CA THR A 173 -21.86 -0.91 -0.26
C THR A 173 -22.97 -0.61 0.75
N GLN A 174 -23.82 0.38 0.47
CA GLN A 174 -24.97 0.68 1.31
C GLN A 174 -25.99 -0.47 1.34
N ALA A 175 -26.35 -1.00 0.17
CA ALA A 175 -27.28 -2.13 0.07
C ALA A 175 -26.77 -3.39 0.79
N LEU A 176 -25.45 -3.66 0.71
CA LEU A 176 -24.81 -4.75 1.44
C LEU A 176 -24.90 -4.55 2.96
N ARG A 177 -24.64 -3.33 3.44
CA ARG A 177 -24.77 -3.01 4.89
C ARG A 177 -26.20 -3.18 5.38
N GLU A 178 -27.18 -2.74 4.61
CA GLU A 178 -28.60 -2.93 4.95
C GLU A 178 -29.00 -4.42 4.95
N ALA A 179 -28.52 -5.19 3.98
CA ALA A 179 -28.78 -6.62 3.91
C ALA A 179 -28.16 -7.37 5.10
N LEU A 180 -26.92 -7.05 5.47
CA LEU A 180 -26.27 -7.62 6.65
C LEU A 180 -26.96 -7.19 7.95
N ALA A 181 -27.46 -5.95 8.04
CA ALA A 181 -28.26 -5.50 9.17
C ALA A 181 -29.58 -6.27 9.28
N ALA A 182 -30.27 -6.50 8.16
CA ALA A 182 -31.49 -7.32 8.12
C ALA A 182 -31.23 -8.79 8.48
N ALA A 183 -30.03 -9.30 8.17
CA ALA A 183 -29.64 -10.68 8.46
C ALA A 183 -29.37 -10.96 9.96
N ARG A 184 -29.34 -9.94 10.83
CA ARG A 184 -29.07 -10.06 12.28
C ARG A 184 -30.02 -10.99 13.02
N GLU A 185 -31.24 -11.19 12.53
CA GLU A 185 -32.22 -12.05 13.20
C GLU A 185 -32.24 -13.48 12.65
N SER A 186 -31.89 -13.67 11.38
CA SER A 186 -32.21 -14.90 10.64
C SER A 186 -31.04 -15.55 9.89
N ALA A 187 -29.83 -14.99 9.91
CA ALA A 187 -28.71 -15.59 9.17
C ALA A 187 -28.41 -17.02 9.65
N ASP A 188 -28.26 -17.94 8.69
CA ASP A 188 -27.82 -19.32 8.94
C ASP A 188 -26.34 -19.31 9.38
N PRO A 189 -25.97 -20.03 10.46
CA PRO A 189 -24.58 -20.26 10.82
C PRO A 189 -23.67 -20.69 9.64
N TRP A 190 -24.17 -21.49 8.70
CA TRP A 190 -23.38 -21.90 7.53
C TRP A 190 -23.12 -20.76 6.55
N ASP A 191 -24.12 -19.89 6.35
CA ASP A 191 -23.96 -18.68 5.53
C ASP A 191 -22.94 -17.72 6.17
N MET A 192 -22.92 -17.62 7.50
CA MET A 192 -21.91 -16.83 8.22
C MET A 192 -20.50 -17.39 8.02
N ILE A 193 -20.31 -18.72 8.11
CA ILE A 193 -19.01 -19.35 7.85
C ILE A 193 -18.58 -19.08 6.41
N GLY A 194 -19.49 -19.27 5.43
CA GLY A 194 -19.23 -18.95 4.03
C GLY A 194 -18.88 -17.48 3.81
N ALA A 195 -19.57 -16.57 4.50
CA ALA A 195 -19.32 -15.14 4.46
C ALA A 195 -17.92 -14.77 4.94
N PHE A 196 -17.46 -15.36 6.04
CA PHE A 196 -16.09 -15.14 6.53
C PHE A 196 -15.04 -15.73 5.60
N LEU A 197 -15.27 -16.92 5.03
CA LEU A 197 -14.35 -17.48 4.04
C LEU A 197 -14.22 -16.57 2.81
N LEU A 198 -15.32 -15.96 2.36
CA LEU A 198 -15.29 -14.94 1.31
C LEU A 198 -14.53 -13.69 1.77
N ALA A 199 -14.80 -13.20 2.97
CA ALA A 199 -14.19 -11.99 3.51
C ALA A 199 -12.66 -12.12 3.67
N LEU A 200 -12.16 -13.29 4.09
CA LEU A 200 -10.73 -13.56 4.18
C LEU A 200 -10.05 -13.61 2.79
N SER A 201 -10.82 -13.82 1.72
CA SER A 201 -10.34 -13.78 0.33
C SER A 201 -10.46 -12.39 -0.33
N ALA A 202 -10.98 -11.40 0.40
CA ALA A 202 -11.19 -10.04 -0.09
C ALA A 202 -9.88 -9.31 -0.35
N ASP A 203 -9.86 -8.48 -1.40
CA ASP A 203 -8.64 -7.82 -1.86
C ASP A 203 -8.13 -6.75 -0.86
N ASN A 204 -8.98 -6.31 0.08
CA ASN A 204 -8.65 -5.34 1.14
C ASN A 204 -8.30 -5.98 2.51
N VAL A 205 -8.26 -7.32 2.59
CA VAL A 205 -7.95 -8.02 3.85
C VAL A 205 -6.55 -8.61 3.74
N ASN A 206 -5.65 -8.12 4.60
CA ASN A 206 -4.33 -8.70 4.81
C ASN A 206 -4.21 -9.17 6.26
N ILE A 207 -3.86 -10.44 6.45
CA ILE A 207 -3.60 -11.01 7.77
C ILE A 207 -2.11 -10.88 8.01
N HIS A 208 -1.71 -9.78 8.67
CA HIS A 208 -0.33 -9.63 9.12
C HIS A 208 -0.10 -10.49 10.36
N GLY A 209 1.08 -11.12 10.45
CA GLY A 209 1.57 -11.70 11.69
C GLY A 209 1.81 -10.56 12.69
N ASP A 210 0.85 -10.38 13.59
CA ASP A 210 0.88 -9.60 14.83
C ASP A 210 1.71 -8.30 14.86
N ASN A 211 1.61 -7.48 13.81
CA ASN A 211 2.14 -6.12 13.84
C ASN A 211 1.27 -5.15 13.03
N THR A 212 -0.06 -5.31 13.16
CA THR A 212 -0.99 -4.30 12.66
C THR A 212 -0.92 -3.11 13.60
N TYR A 213 0.01 -2.21 13.32
CA TYR A 213 0.16 -0.92 13.99
C TYR A 213 -1.14 -0.13 13.83
N ASP A 214 -1.94 -0.05 14.90
CA ASP A 214 -2.99 0.95 15.03
C ASP A 214 -2.39 2.19 15.72
N PRO A 215 -2.16 3.30 15.00
CA PRO A 215 -1.50 4.48 15.56
C PRO A 215 -2.27 5.19 16.68
N TYR A 216 -3.53 4.80 16.99
CA TYR A 216 -4.39 5.57 17.89
C TYR A 216 -5.09 4.77 19.01
N GLY A 217 -4.80 3.48 19.17
CA GLY A 217 -5.23 2.69 20.34
C GLY A 217 -6.75 2.57 20.52
N ALA A 218 -7.53 2.71 19.45
CA ALA A 218 -8.98 2.58 19.52
C ALA A 218 -9.38 1.12 19.27
N ALA A 219 -10.23 0.56 20.13
CA ALA A 219 -10.73 -0.79 19.93
C ALA A 219 -11.40 -0.91 18.55
N SER A 220 -10.92 -1.85 17.73
CA SER A 220 -11.52 -2.16 16.44
C SER A 220 -12.87 -2.87 16.63
N GLU A 221 -13.69 -2.97 15.58
CA GLU A 221 -14.92 -3.78 15.65
C GLU A 221 -14.62 -5.25 15.92
N ARG A 222 -13.44 -5.74 15.54
CA ARG A 222 -13.00 -7.10 15.90
C ARG A 222 -12.74 -7.21 17.40
N ASP A 223 -12.09 -6.23 18.00
CA ASP A 223 -11.82 -6.22 19.45
C ASP A 223 -13.13 -6.16 20.23
N ARG A 224 -14.10 -5.34 19.78
CA ARG A 224 -15.45 -5.30 20.38
C ARG A 224 -16.20 -6.61 20.22
N ALA A 225 -16.15 -7.23 19.05
CA ALA A 225 -16.77 -8.53 18.81
C ALA A 225 -16.15 -9.61 19.71
N VAL A 226 -14.81 -9.64 19.85
CA VAL A 226 -14.11 -10.57 20.76
C VAL A 226 -14.53 -10.30 22.20
N ALA A 227 -14.55 -9.05 22.65
CA ALA A 227 -14.99 -8.71 24.01
C ALA A 227 -16.44 -9.12 24.30
N SER A 228 -17.33 -8.99 23.30
CA SER A 228 -18.74 -9.42 23.40
C SER A 228 -18.90 -10.93 23.48
N VAL A 229 -18.08 -11.67 22.73
CA VAL A 229 -18.17 -13.13 22.60
C VAL A 229 -17.34 -13.86 23.67
N PHE A 230 -16.28 -13.24 24.20
CA PHE A 230 -15.38 -13.76 25.22
C PHE A 230 -15.19 -12.78 26.40
N PRO A 231 -16.26 -12.32 27.06
CA PRO A 231 -16.16 -11.31 28.12
C PRO A 231 -15.25 -11.75 29.29
N GLU A 232 -15.24 -13.05 29.58
CA GLU A 232 -14.43 -13.68 30.63
C GLU A 232 -13.34 -14.59 30.04
N GLY A 233 -12.98 -14.42 28.76
CA GLY A 233 -12.07 -15.33 28.05
C GLY A 233 -12.70 -16.69 27.67
N VAL A 234 -14.00 -16.88 27.95
CA VAL A 234 -14.76 -18.09 27.59
C VAL A 234 -15.85 -17.75 26.59
N LEU A 235 -15.98 -18.58 25.55
CA LEU A 235 -16.94 -18.41 24.47
C LEU A 235 -18.40 -18.41 24.98
N VAL A 236 -19.08 -17.28 24.79
CA VAL A 236 -20.54 -17.16 24.88
C VAL A 236 -21.15 -17.83 23.65
N ARG A 237 -21.84 -18.95 23.86
CA ARG A 237 -22.46 -19.76 22.79
C ARG A 237 -23.91 -19.36 22.46
N ASP A 238 -24.30 -18.14 22.78
CA ASP A 238 -25.60 -17.60 22.34
C ASP A 238 -25.55 -17.33 20.82
N PRO A 239 -26.39 -18.00 20.01
CA PRO A 239 -26.42 -17.79 18.57
C PRO A 239 -26.69 -16.35 18.16
N ALA A 240 -27.50 -15.60 18.92
CA ALA A 240 -27.81 -14.21 18.61
C ALA A 240 -26.59 -13.30 18.81
N VAL A 241 -25.86 -13.48 19.92
CA VAL A 241 -24.63 -12.72 20.22
C VAL A 241 -23.56 -13.00 19.16
N LEU A 242 -23.31 -14.27 18.87
CA LEU A 242 -22.32 -14.68 17.85
C LEU A 242 -22.65 -14.12 16.48
N ARG A 243 -23.92 -14.20 16.07
CA ARG A 243 -24.38 -13.70 14.77
C ARG A 243 -24.27 -12.19 14.68
N ASN A 244 -24.67 -11.45 15.71
CA ASN A 244 -24.58 -9.99 15.69
C ASN A 244 -23.12 -9.52 15.65
N ALA A 245 -22.26 -10.08 16.51
CA ALA A 245 -20.84 -9.75 16.54
C ALA A 245 -20.16 -10.05 15.19
N ALA A 246 -20.47 -11.20 14.59
CA ALA A 246 -19.96 -11.59 13.28
C ALA A 246 -20.38 -10.62 12.15
N LEU A 247 -21.67 -10.28 12.09
CA LEU A 247 -22.20 -9.38 11.06
C LEU A 247 -21.67 -7.95 11.22
N GLU A 248 -21.46 -7.48 12.46
CA GLU A 248 -20.84 -6.18 12.74
C GLU A 248 -19.40 -6.13 12.23
N VAL A 249 -18.63 -7.18 12.48
CA VAL A 249 -17.27 -7.30 11.92
C VAL A 249 -17.29 -7.30 10.40
N LEU A 250 -18.17 -8.07 9.76
CA LEU A 250 -18.28 -8.07 8.30
C LEU A 250 -18.64 -6.68 7.75
N CYS A 251 -19.60 -5.97 8.39
CA CYS A 251 -20.00 -4.61 8.00
C CYS A 251 -18.86 -3.58 8.10
N SER A 252 -17.89 -3.80 8.98
CA SER A 252 -16.85 -2.81 9.26
C SER A 252 -15.85 -2.63 8.11
N PHE A 253 -15.63 -3.68 7.29
CA PHE A 253 -14.62 -3.64 6.24
C PHE A 253 -15.10 -4.14 4.87
N MET A 254 -16.15 -4.98 4.79
CA MET A 254 -16.64 -5.46 3.50
C MET A 254 -17.35 -4.33 2.74
N ASN A 255 -16.83 -3.99 1.57
CA ASN A 255 -17.39 -2.94 0.72
C ASN A 255 -17.21 -3.24 -0.77
N CYS A 256 -18.04 -2.61 -1.60
CA CYS A 256 -18.03 -2.77 -3.06
C CYS A 256 -17.37 -1.57 -3.78
N GLU A 257 -16.58 -0.76 -3.09
CA GLU A 257 -15.93 0.41 -3.69
C GLU A 257 -14.87 0.00 -4.71
N VAL A 258 -14.66 0.85 -5.73
CA VAL A 258 -13.67 0.61 -6.82
C VAL A 258 -12.27 1.11 -6.43
N SER A 259 -11.99 1.20 -5.13
CA SER A 259 -10.69 1.63 -4.61
C SER A 259 -9.66 0.52 -4.70
N MET A 260 -8.44 0.84 -5.14
CA MET A 260 -7.33 -0.11 -5.23
C MET A 260 -6.83 -0.57 -3.86
N HIS A 261 -7.00 0.25 -2.82
CA HIS A 261 -6.42 -0.01 -1.50
C HIS A 261 -7.47 -0.39 -0.44
N SER A 262 -8.73 -0.04 -0.65
CA SER A 262 -9.80 -0.26 0.33
C SER A 262 -10.96 -1.13 -0.18
N GLY A 263 -11.06 -1.37 -1.49
CA GLY A 263 -12.14 -2.14 -2.09
C GLY A 263 -12.01 -3.64 -1.84
N SER A 264 -13.07 -4.31 -1.38
CA SER A 264 -13.05 -5.76 -1.14
C SER A 264 -13.12 -6.62 -2.42
N GLY A 265 -13.40 -6.01 -3.57
CA GLY A 265 -13.39 -6.66 -4.87
C GLY A 265 -14.55 -7.64 -5.12
N LEU A 266 -14.28 -8.69 -5.91
CA LEU A 266 -15.29 -9.70 -6.27
C LEU A 266 -15.90 -10.43 -5.06
N PRO A 267 -15.16 -10.77 -3.99
CA PRO A 267 -15.74 -11.37 -2.79
C PRO A 267 -16.92 -10.60 -2.19
N ALA A 268 -16.87 -9.27 -2.13
CA ALA A 268 -18.00 -8.47 -1.64
C ALA A 268 -19.22 -8.54 -2.57
N GLN A 269 -19.01 -8.70 -3.88
CA GLN A 269 -20.11 -8.91 -4.82
C GLN A 269 -20.78 -10.27 -4.59
N ILE A 270 -19.99 -11.32 -4.39
CA ILE A 270 -20.51 -12.66 -4.07
C ILE A 270 -21.20 -12.68 -2.70
N LEU A 271 -20.65 -11.97 -1.72
CA LEU A 271 -21.26 -11.81 -0.41
C LEU A 271 -22.65 -11.15 -0.51
N GLY A 272 -22.80 -10.12 -1.36
CA GLY A 272 -24.10 -9.53 -1.58
C GLY A 272 -25.08 -10.44 -2.33
N VAL A 273 -24.62 -11.35 -3.18
CA VAL A 273 -25.49 -12.40 -3.74
C VAL A 273 -25.97 -13.34 -2.63
N LEU A 274 -25.07 -13.75 -1.72
CA LEU A 274 -25.39 -14.65 -0.61
C LEU A 274 -26.48 -14.06 0.31
N PHE A 275 -26.36 -12.78 0.67
CA PHE A 275 -27.33 -12.09 1.53
C PHE A 275 -28.46 -11.39 0.78
N ASN A 276 -28.64 -11.65 -0.52
CA ASN A 276 -29.65 -11.02 -1.37
C ASN A 276 -29.65 -9.47 -1.27
N ALA A 277 -28.46 -8.87 -1.22
CA ALA A 277 -28.26 -7.43 -1.08
C ALA A 277 -28.84 -6.64 -2.24
N ASP A 278 -29.03 -7.27 -3.41
CA ASP A 278 -29.77 -6.66 -4.51
C ASP A 278 -31.12 -6.13 -4.04
N ALA A 279 -31.85 -6.86 -3.17
CA ALA A 279 -33.16 -6.49 -2.65
C ALA A 279 -33.21 -5.12 -1.93
N HIS A 280 -32.08 -4.70 -1.37
CA HIS A 280 -31.92 -3.45 -0.62
C HIS A 280 -31.40 -2.29 -1.48
N MET A 281 -31.10 -2.52 -2.76
CA MET A 281 -30.62 -1.45 -3.64
C MET A 281 -31.74 -0.43 -3.93
N PRO A 282 -31.47 0.89 -3.79
CA PRO A 282 -32.38 1.93 -4.23
C PRO A 282 -32.53 1.92 -5.75
N THR A 283 -33.58 2.60 -6.25
CA THR A 283 -33.73 2.81 -7.69
C THR A 283 -32.58 3.64 -8.24
N MET A 284 -31.95 3.17 -9.31
CA MET A 284 -30.80 3.83 -9.94
C MET A 284 -31.22 4.73 -11.12
N ALA A 285 -32.51 4.90 -11.36
CA ALA A 285 -33.02 5.74 -12.45
C ALA A 285 -33.02 7.23 -12.06
N PHE A 286 -31.86 7.78 -11.66
CA PHE A 286 -31.70 9.19 -11.33
C PHE A 286 -30.69 9.88 -12.23
N GLU A 287 -30.79 11.20 -12.34
CA GLU A 287 -30.11 11.96 -13.39
C GLU A 287 -28.59 11.79 -13.34
N ASP A 288 -27.99 11.82 -12.15
CA ASP A 288 -26.54 11.81 -11.98
C ASP A 288 -25.91 10.47 -12.35
N PHE A 289 -26.55 9.35 -12.00
CA PHE A 289 -26.10 8.05 -12.47
C PHE A 289 -26.32 7.88 -13.97
N LEU A 290 -27.49 8.27 -14.49
CA LEU A 290 -27.79 8.13 -15.92
C LEU A 290 -26.86 8.98 -16.81
N LYS A 291 -26.38 10.14 -16.33
CA LYS A 291 -25.36 10.96 -17.01
C LYS A 291 -24.04 10.20 -17.25
N THR A 292 -23.74 9.19 -16.44
CA THR A 292 -22.47 8.43 -16.52
C THR A 292 -22.46 7.38 -17.63
N TYR A 293 -23.61 7.08 -18.24
CA TYR A 293 -23.71 6.18 -19.39
C TYR A 293 -23.14 6.79 -20.65
N SER A 294 -22.47 5.96 -21.45
CA SER A 294 -22.18 6.29 -22.83
C SER A 294 -23.47 6.26 -23.67
N LYS A 295 -23.47 6.92 -24.84
CA LYS A 295 -24.62 6.87 -25.76
C LYS A 295 -25.05 5.42 -26.09
N PRO A 296 -24.16 4.48 -26.48
CA PRO A 296 -24.58 3.10 -26.71
C PRO A 296 -25.07 2.40 -25.44
N GLY A 297 -24.48 2.69 -24.27
CA GLY A 297 -24.89 2.11 -23.00
C GLY A 297 -26.33 2.49 -22.61
N ILE A 298 -26.69 3.78 -22.72
CA ILE A 298 -28.06 4.21 -22.41
C ILE A 298 -29.07 3.68 -23.44
N THR A 299 -28.68 3.53 -24.72
CA THR A 299 -29.54 2.91 -25.73
C THR A 299 -29.86 1.46 -25.37
N LYS A 300 -28.85 0.67 -24.96
CA LYS A 300 -29.06 -0.72 -24.49
C LYS A 300 -30.00 -0.77 -23.28
N ALA A 301 -29.80 0.13 -22.30
CA ALA A 301 -30.65 0.18 -21.11
C ALA A 301 -32.11 0.52 -21.44
N VAL A 302 -32.35 1.47 -22.36
CA VAL A 302 -33.69 1.84 -22.83
C VAL A 302 -34.34 0.70 -23.62
N GLN A 303 -33.59 0.02 -24.48
CA GLN A 303 -34.07 -1.15 -25.24
C GLN A 303 -34.41 -2.33 -24.32
N ALA A 304 -33.63 -2.58 -23.26
CA ALA A 304 -33.88 -3.63 -22.29
C ALA A 304 -35.22 -3.44 -21.55
N GLU A 305 -35.63 -2.18 -21.32
CA GLU A 305 -36.94 -1.82 -20.76
C GLU A 305 -38.07 -1.75 -21.80
N GLY A 306 -37.79 -2.07 -23.07
CA GLY A 306 -38.78 -2.04 -24.15
C GLY A 306 -39.17 -0.64 -24.63
N LEU A 307 -38.35 0.39 -24.33
CA LEU A 307 -38.58 1.77 -24.76
C LEU A 307 -37.96 2.04 -26.14
N GLU A 308 -38.56 2.95 -26.90
CA GLU A 308 -38.05 3.34 -28.22
C GLU A 308 -36.75 4.16 -28.14
N GLU A 309 -35.81 3.87 -29.04
CA GLU A 309 -34.57 4.62 -29.16
C GLU A 309 -34.84 6.06 -29.61
N LYS A 310 -34.32 7.03 -28.86
CA LYS A 310 -34.38 8.46 -29.21
C LYS A 310 -33.02 8.96 -29.70
N PRO A 311 -32.97 9.90 -30.65
CA PRO A 311 -31.71 10.36 -31.26
C PRO A 311 -30.77 11.06 -30.27
N LYS A 312 -31.31 11.65 -29.20
CA LYS A 312 -30.56 12.37 -28.15
C LYS A 312 -30.50 11.54 -26.86
N GLY A 313 -29.29 11.36 -26.34
CA GLY A 313 -29.06 10.67 -25.06
C GLY A 313 -29.80 11.30 -23.87
N LYS A 314 -29.96 12.63 -23.85
CA LYS A 314 -30.75 13.31 -22.81
C LYS A 314 -32.22 12.85 -22.81
N ALA A 315 -32.83 12.76 -23.99
CA ALA A 315 -34.22 12.35 -24.13
C ALA A 315 -34.44 10.87 -23.78
N MET A 316 -33.42 10.02 -24.01
CA MET A 316 -33.43 8.62 -23.57
C MET A 316 -33.38 8.51 -22.04
N ARG A 317 -32.53 9.30 -21.38
CA ARG A 317 -32.46 9.35 -19.90
C ARG A 317 -33.78 9.82 -19.29
N GLU A 318 -34.36 10.90 -19.82
CA GLU A 318 -35.67 11.41 -19.36
C GLU A 318 -36.80 10.39 -19.57
N ALA A 319 -36.80 9.68 -20.71
CA ALA A 319 -37.78 8.63 -20.98
C ALA A 319 -37.65 7.46 -19.99
N LEU A 320 -36.42 7.05 -19.68
CA LEU A 320 -36.16 5.98 -18.71
C LEU A 320 -36.61 6.40 -17.30
N MET A 321 -36.26 7.62 -16.85
CA MET A 321 -36.72 8.13 -15.55
C MET A 321 -38.25 8.21 -15.46
N ALA A 322 -38.91 8.67 -16.53
CA ALA A 322 -40.37 8.76 -16.59
C ALA A 322 -41.06 7.39 -16.62
N HIS A 323 -40.47 6.40 -17.30
CA HIS A 323 -41.00 5.03 -17.37
C HIS A 323 -40.87 4.30 -16.03
N VAL A 324 -39.73 4.47 -15.37
CA VAL A 324 -39.46 3.88 -14.06
C VAL A 324 -40.36 4.52 -13.00
N GLY A 325 -40.43 5.85 -12.95
CA GLY A 325 -41.22 6.56 -11.94
C GLY A 325 -40.85 6.10 -10.53
N GLU A 326 -41.82 5.59 -9.78
CA GLU A 326 -41.63 5.03 -8.43
C GLU A 326 -41.23 3.54 -8.41
N LYS A 327 -41.13 2.89 -9.58
CA LYS A 327 -40.74 1.47 -9.65
C LYS A 327 -39.25 1.33 -9.35
N ARG A 328 -38.88 0.17 -8.78
CA ARG A 328 -37.48 -0.17 -8.57
C ARG A 328 -36.83 -0.56 -9.90
N TRP A 329 -35.82 0.19 -10.30
CA TRP A 329 -35.00 -0.09 -11.47
C TRP A 329 -33.53 -0.15 -11.09
N VAL A 330 -32.88 -1.28 -11.39
CA VAL A 330 -31.45 -1.49 -11.19
C VAL A 330 -30.92 -2.09 -12.49
N PRO A 331 -29.91 -1.46 -13.14
CA PRO A 331 -29.35 -2.01 -14.35
C PRO A 331 -28.56 -3.29 -14.05
N GLU A 332 -28.58 -4.26 -14.96
CA GLU A 332 -27.82 -5.51 -14.86
C GLU A 332 -26.37 -5.33 -14.37
N PRO A 333 -25.53 -4.43 -14.94
CA PRO A 333 -24.16 -4.23 -14.48
C PRO A 333 -24.01 -3.69 -13.05
N ALA A 334 -25.08 -3.15 -12.44
CA ALA A 334 -25.09 -2.69 -11.06
C ALA A 334 -25.55 -3.77 -10.06
N THR A 335 -26.16 -4.85 -10.51
CA THR A 335 -26.57 -5.97 -9.64
C THR A 335 -25.37 -6.70 -9.03
N PHE A 336 -25.52 -7.31 -7.86
CA PHE A 336 -24.45 -8.12 -7.27
C PHE A 336 -24.14 -9.37 -8.12
N ALA A 337 -25.17 -9.92 -8.78
CA ALA A 337 -25.03 -11.06 -9.69
C ALA A 337 -24.08 -10.82 -10.88
N ALA A 338 -23.87 -9.55 -11.28
CA ALA A 338 -22.92 -9.18 -12.34
C ALA A 338 -21.47 -9.65 -12.05
N GLY A 339 -21.11 -9.87 -10.79
CA GLY A 339 -19.80 -10.38 -10.38
C GLY A 339 -19.60 -11.89 -10.60
N ILE A 340 -20.67 -12.67 -10.75
CA ILE A 340 -20.61 -14.14 -10.82
C ILE A 340 -19.76 -14.64 -12.00
N PRO A 341 -19.89 -14.12 -13.24
CA PRO A 341 -19.07 -14.58 -14.35
C PRO A 341 -17.57 -14.32 -14.12
N ALA A 342 -17.22 -13.14 -13.59
CA ALA A 342 -15.85 -12.78 -13.29
C ALA A 342 -15.26 -13.64 -12.15
N TRP A 343 -16.07 -13.94 -11.13
CA TRP A 343 -15.70 -14.87 -10.06
C TRP A 343 -15.39 -16.26 -10.59
N LYS A 344 -16.28 -16.83 -11.40
CA LYS A 344 -16.06 -18.16 -12.01
C LYS A 344 -14.76 -18.20 -12.84
N ALA A 345 -14.47 -17.13 -13.59
CA ALA A 345 -13.23 -17.01 -14.34
C ALA A 345 -11.99 -16.93 -13.42
N LYS A 346 -12.07 -16.17 -12.30
CA LYS A 346 -11.00 -16.08 -11.28
C LYS A 346 -10.68 -17.45 -10.69
N ILE A 347 -11.70 -18.19 -10.25
CA ILE A 347 -11.54 -19.54 -9.68
C ILE A 347 -10.95 -20.51 -10.70
N LYS A 348 -11.43 -20.51 -11.95
CA LYS A 348 -10.87 -21.36 -13.02
C LYS A 348 -9.39 -21.07 -13.26
N LYS A 349 -9.00 -19.79 -13.26
CA LYS A 349 -7.60 -19.38 -13.42
C LYS A 349 -6.73 -19.80 -12.23
N GLN A 350 -7.25 -19.72 -11.01
CA GLN A 350 -6.55 -20.18 -9.81
C GLN A 350 -6.33 -21.69 -9.84
N ALA A 351 -7.36 -22.47 -10.19
CA ALA A 351 -7.24 -23.92 -10.33
C ALA A 351 -6.20 -24.33 -11.38
N ALA A 352 -6.19 -23.64 -12.53
CA ALA A 352 -5.18 -23.88 -13.57
C ALA A 352 -3.75 -23.57 -13.09
N ARG A 353 -3.57 -22.49 -12.32
CA ARG A 353 -2.27 -22.14 -11.72
C ARG A 353 -1.82 -23.16 -10.67
N ALA A 354 -2.74 -23.63 -9.83
CA ALA A 354 -2.44 -24.65 -8.83
C ALA A 354 -2.02 -25.97 -9.50
N ALA A 355 -2.74 -26.41 -10.54
CA ALA A 355 -2.38 -27.60 -11.31
C ALA A 355 -1.01 -27.45 -12.00
N ALA A 356 -0.71 -26.28 -12.57
CA ALA A 356 0.60 -26.02 -13.18
C ALA A 356 1.75 -26.04 -12.15
N ARG A 357 1.51 -25.55 -10.92
CA ARG A 357 2.49 -25.63 -9.83
C ARG A 357 2.73 -27.07 -9.38
N ALA A 358 1.66 -27.84 -9.15
CA ALA A 358 1.78 -29.24 -8.76
C ALA A 358 2.53 -30.08 -9.81
N GLN A 359 2.38 -29.76 -11.11
CA GLN A 359 3.16 -30.40 -12.17
C GLN A 359 4.65 -30.04 -12.12
N LEU A 360 4.98 -28.80 -11.77
CA LEU A 360 6.36 -28.35 -11.63
C LEU A 360 7.00 -28.96 -10.39
N ASP A 361 6.28 -29.03 -9.27
CA ASP A 361 6.75 -29.67 -8.04
C ASP A 361 7.04 -31.16 -8.30
N ALA A 362 6.14 -31.88 -8.98
CA ALA A 362 6.36 -33.29 -9.36
C ALA A 362 7.56 -33.49 -10.32
N GLN A 363 7.81 -32.55 -11.24
CA GLN A 363 8.99 -32.59 -12.11
C GLN A 363 10.29 -32.27 -11.37
N THR A 364 10.22 -31.48 -10.30
CA THR A 364 11.38 -31.13 -9.47
C THR A 364 11.73 -32.30 -8.53
N GLU A 365 10.73 -32.99 -7.99
CA GLU A 365 10.93 -34.23 -7.22
C GLU A 365 11.48 -35.38 -8.09
N GLU A 366 11.11 -35.47 -9.38
CA GLU A 366 11.69 -36.46 -10.32
C GLU A 366 13.15 -36.14 -10.73
N ASP A 367 13.57 -34.87 -10.74
CA ASP A 367 14.97 -34.48 -11.03
C ASP A 367 15.88 -34.64 -9.80
N ASP A 368 15.37 -34.48 -8.57
CA ASP A 368 16.12 -34.72 -7.32
C ASP A 368 16.36 -36.23 -7.07
N GLU A 369 15.57 -37.14 -7.68
CA GLU A 369 15.82 -38.60 -7.63
C GLU A 369 16.87 -39.09 -8.66
N ILE A 370 17.39 -38.21 -9.54
CA ILE A 370 18.37 -38.57 -10.58
C ILE A 370 19.82 -38.18 -10.22
N ASP A 371 20.05 -37.45 -9.12
CA ASP A 371 21.41 -37.06 -8.68
C ASP A 371 21.83 -37.60 -7.30
N ASP A 372 21.53 -38.89 -7.02
CA ASP A 372 22.19 -39.62 -5.91
C ASP A 372 23.03 -40.80 -6.41
N GLN A 373 23.91 -40.52 -7.39
CA GLN A 373 25.10 -41.33 -7.65
C GLN A 373 26.29 -40.44 -8.02
N SER A 374 26.81 -39.68 -7.05
CA SER A 374 28.24 -39.68 -6.67
C SER A 374 28.68 -38.45 -5.85
N SER A 375 28.73 -38.59 -4.53
CA SER A 375 30.01 -38.37 -3.84
C SER A 375 29.97 -39.02 -2.45
N ASP A 376 30.66 -40.14 -2.36
CA ASP A 376 31.10 -40.78 -1.14
C ASP A 376 32.06 -39.85 -0.38
N MET A 377 31.64 -39.40 0.81
CA MET A 377 32.54 -39.11 1.92
C MET A 377 31.82 -39.46 3.22
N GLU A 378 31.90 -40.73 3.62
CA GLU A 378 31.66 -41.20 4.98
C GLU A 378 32.49 -40.40 6.00
N LEU A 379 31.88 -40.01 7.13
CA LEU A 379 32.21 -40.59 8.44
C LEU A 379 31.25 -40.08 9.55
N CYS A 380 30.34 -40.99 9.92
CA CYS A 380 30.01 -41.47 11.27
C CYS A 380 29.08 -40.67 12.22
N ASP A 381 27.84 -41.16 12.27
CA ASP A 381 27.10 -41.75 13.40
C ASP A 381 27.27 -41.21 14.84
N GLU A 382 26.12 -40.76 15.34
CA GLU A 382 25.45 -41.04 16.62
C GLU A 382 26.24 -41.74 17.75
N GLN A 383 26.22 -41.16 18.96
CA GLN A 383 25.45 -41.64 20.14
C GLN A 383 25.92 -41.01 21.46
N ASP A 384 24.98 -40.30 22.08
CA ASP A 384 24.50 -40.42 23.47
C ASP A 384 25.39 -40.24 24.72
N VAL A 385 24.76 -39.51 25.66
CA VAL A 385 24.92 -39.38 27.14
C VAL A 385 26.23 -38.87 27.77
N ALA A 386 26.17 -37.68 28.39
CA ALA A 386 26.23 -37.53 29.86
C ALA A 386 26.12 -36.05 30.32
N GLU A 387 25.10 -35.80 31.15
CA GLU A 387 25.01 -34.94 32.34
C GLU A 387 25.65 -33.54 32.49
N ALA A 388 24.88 -32.74 33.25
CA ALA A 388 25.19 -31.55 34.05
C ALA A 388 25.17 -30.19 33.31
N ASP A 389 24.51 -29.13 33.77
CA ASP A 389 24.01 -28.82 35.11
C ASP A 389 22.88 -27.78 34.97
N GLU A 390 21.69 -28.11 35.48
CA GLU A 390 20.59 -27.17 35.69
C GLU A 390 20.80 -26.55 37.08
N LYS A 391 21.03 -25.23 37.14
CA LYS A 391 20.91 -24.46 38.39
C LYS A 391 19.90 -23.35 38.24
N THR A 392 18.65 -23.74 38.45
CA THR A 392 17.63 -22.92 39.07
C THR A 392 18.03 -22.61 40.52
N LEU A 393 18.03 -21.32 40.90
CA LEU A 393 18.05 -20.86 42.29
C LEU A 393 17.42 -19.46 42.36
N THR A 394 16.17 -19.41 42.77
CA THR A 394 15.58 -18.38 43.67
C THR A 394 14.89 -19.18 44.80
N PRO A 395 14.62 -18.66 46.02
CA PRO A 395 14.16 -17.29 46.32
C PRO A 395 14.58 -16.68 47.68
N GLU A 396 13.98 -15.51 47.98
CA GLU A 396 13.79 -14.83 49.30
C GLU A 396 14.96 -13.98 49.83
N GLU A 397 14.79 -12.84 50.51
CA GLU A 397 13.68 -11.94 50.86
C GLU A 397 14.32 -10.61 51.37
N ASP A 398 13.60 -9.49 51.18
CA ASP A 398 13.48 -8.29 52.02
C ASP A 398 14.67 -7.66 52.79
N VAL A 399 14.91 -6.34 52.58
CA VAL A 399 14.55 -5.26 53.53
C VAL A 399 15.03 -3.86 53.09
N SER A 400 14.06 -2.92 53.06
CA SER A 400 14.11 -1.50 53.50
C SER A 400 15.07 -0.51 52.81
N ALA A 401 14.86 0.81 52.76
CA ALA A 401 13.76 1.77 52.93
C ALA A 401 14.45 3.16 52.81
N ASP A 402 13.67 4.22 52.58
CA ASP A 402 14.04 5.65 52.61
C ASP A 402 14.89 6.16 51.42
N ASP A 403 14.64 7.34 50.84
CA ASP A 403 13.86 8.49 51.32
C ASP A 403 13.57 9.49 50.18
N THR A 404 12.50 10.28 50.36
CA THR A 404 12.27 11.66 49.83
C THR A 404 12.24 11.90 48.30
N SER A 405 11.48 12.82 47.70
CA SER A 405 10.50 13.82 48.11
C SER A 405 9.82 14.41 46.86
N SER A 406 8.58 14.88 47.04
CA SER A 406 8.02 16.11 46.44
C SER A 406 8.07 16.32 44.91
N VAL A 407 6.97 15.97 44.24
CA VAL A 407 6.59 16.60 42.96
C VAL A 407 5.88 17.92 43.29
N SER A 408 6.55 19.03 43.03
CA SER A 408 5.95 20.38 43.04
C SER A 408 5.61 20.79 41.62
N GLU A 409 4.40 21.32 41.43
CA GLU A 409 4.00 22.09 40.26
C GLU A 409 4.93 23.31 40.07
N THR A 410 5.36 23.59 38.84
CA THR A 410 5.78 24.93 38.37
C THR A 410 5.73 24.90 36.84
N THR A 411 4.65 25.42 36.25
CA THR A 411 4.57 26.75 35.62
C THR A 411 5.58 26.99 34.50
N SER A 412 5.03 27.11 33.29
CA SER A 412 5.61 27.66 32.08
C SER A 412 6.54 28.85 32.35
N SER A 413 7.83 28.71 32.00
CA SER A 413 8.72 29.83 31.79
C SER A 413 9.18 29.84 30.34
N HIS A 414 8.62 30.79 29.60
CA HIS A 414 9.03 31.20 28.27
C HIS A 414 10.52 31.55 28.29
N THR A 415 11.36 30.65 27.76
CA THR A 415 12.79 30.91 27.60
C THR A 415 12.99 31.33 26.15
N GLU A 416 13.31 32.60 25.93
CA GLU A 416 13.70 33.12 24.62
C GLU A 416 14.97 32.38 24.15
N LEU A 417 14.85 31.57 23.10
CA LEU A 417 16.02 31.03 22.41
C LEU A 417 16.82 32.20 21.79
N PRO A 418 18.17 32.20 21.91
CA PRO A 418 18.99 33.20 21.26
C PRO A 418 18.92 33.04 19.74
N ASP A 419 18.79 34.15 19.01
CA ASP A 419 18.72 34.15 17.54
C ASP A 419 20.06 33.65 16.95
N ASP A 420 20.06 32.45 16.39
CA ASP A 420 21.19 31.88 15.65
C ASP A 420 21.29 32.55 14.26
N PRO A 421 22.43 33.19 13.90
CA PRO A 421 22.60 33.88 12.62
C PRO A 421 22.58 32.96 11.39
N ARG A 422 22.46 31.65 11.56
CA ARG A 422 22.40 30.65 10.47
C ARG A 422 21.00 30.38 9.95
N ILE A 423 19.95 30.88 10.62
CA ILE A 423 18.55 30.63 10.25
C ILE A 423 18.02 31.80 9.40
N PRO A 424 17.44 31.57 8.21
CA PRO A 424 16.72 32.62 7.49
C PRO A 424 15.60 33.19 8.37
N ALA A 425 15.59 34.51 8.60
CA ALA A 425 14.68 35.16 9.56
C ALA A 425 13.19 34.80 9.37
N GLN A 426 12.80 34.49 8.12
CA GLN A 426 11.46 34.07 7.74
C GLN A 426 11.05 32.69 8.32
N LEU A 427 12.01 31.77 8.49
CA LEU A 427 11.80 30.44 9.06
C LEU A 427 11.76 30.49 10.60
N ALA A 428 12.60 31.32 11.21
CA ALA A 428 12.60 31.55 12.65
C ALA A 428 11.29 32.21 13.14
N GLU A 429 10.76 33.18 12.38
CA GLU A 429 9.46 33.79 12.66
C GLU A 429 8.29 32.80 12.53
N LEU A 430 8.39 31.84 11.61
CA LEU A 430 7.35 30.85 11.37
C LEU A 430 7.33 29.80 12.48
N ALA A 431 8.49 29.35 12.95
CA ALA A 431 8.63 28.47 14.11
C ALA A 431 8.11 29.13 15.41
N ARG A 432 8.34 30.44 15.60
CA ARG A 432 7.78 31.20 16.75
C ARG A 432 6.26 31.31 16.74
N LYS A 433 5.60 31.29 15.56
CA LYS A 433 4.14 31.47 15.42
C LYS A 433 3.33 30.17 15.46
N MET A 434 3.95 29.00 15.31
CA MET A 434 3.23 27.72 15.31
C MET A 434 2.57 27.32 16.65
N PRO A 435 3.10 27.61 17.85
CA PRO A 435 2.44 27.18 19.09
C PRO A 435 1.14 27.93 19.40
N GLU A 436 0.83 29.06 18.74
CA GLU A 436 -0.38 29.86 19.00
C GLU A 436 -1.60 29.44 18.15
N HIS A 437 -1.45 28.53 17.18
CA HIS A 437 -2.48 28.25 16.16
C HIS A 437 -3.00 26.80 16.11
N LEU A 438 -2.67 25.96 17.09
CA LEU A 438 -3.21 24.60 17.21
C LEU A 438 -4.24 24.53 18.37
N GLU A 439 -5.47 24.95 18.11
CA GLU A 439 -6.60 24.53 18.94
C GLU A 439 -6.97 23.09 18.56
N ILE A 440 -6.59 22.15 19.44
CA ILE A 440 -7.02 20.75 19.39
C ILE A 440 -8.51 20.72 19.79
N ILE A 441 -9.40 20.64 18.81
CA ILE A 441 -10.81 20.34 19.06
C ILE A 441 -10.91 18.84 19.31
N MET A 442 -11.06 18.45 20.58
CA MET A 442 -11.49 17.09 20.93
C MET A 442 -12.95 16.91 20.49
N VAL A 443 -13.21 15.94 19.61
CA VAL A 443 -14.54 15.42 19.30
C VAL A 443 -14.60 13.96 19.69
#